data_AF-A0AAD6VFM4-F1
#
_entry.id   AF-A0AAD6VFM4-F1
#
_cell.length_a   1.000
_cell.length_b   1.000
_cell.length_c   1.000
_cell.angle_alpha   90.00
_cell.angle_beta   90.00
_cell.angle_gamma   90.00
#
_symmetry.space_group_name_H-M   'P 1'
#
loop_
_entity.id
_entity.type
_entity.pdbx_description
1 polymer ?
#
loop_
_entity_poly.entity_id
_entity_poly.type
_entity_poly.pdbx_seq_one_letter_code
_entity_poly.pdbx_strand_id
1 'polypeptide(L)'
;MPFSEGPLADVDLLIDPEGVSLGETGQPEKLSFCKPCYSAIRLNKLPPLSLANGNFFGPVSDALKDLTMIEESMIACCRAKFWVAKLT
;
A
#
# COMPACT_ATOMS: atom_id res chain seq x y z
N MET A 1 -1.06 -2.01 -5.69
CA MET A 1 -2.48 -2.07 -5.24
C MET A 1 -2.72 -3.47 -4.72
N PRO A 2 -3.37 -3.75 -3.58
CA PRO A 2 -3.64 -5.13 -3.18
C PRO A 2 -4.42 -5.89 -4.28
N PHE A 3 -4.38 -7.23 -4.29
CA PHE A 3 -5.29 -8.04 -5.10
C PHE A 3 -6.75 -7.76 -4.68
N SER A 4 -7.36 -6.74 -5.28
CA SER A 4 -8.77 -6.38 -5.10
C SER A 4 -9.68 -7.07 -6.10
N GLU A 5 -9.10 -7.64 -7.16
CA GLU A 5 -9.80 -8.35 -8.24
C GLU A 5 -9.01 -9.60 -8.61
N GLY A 6 -9.70 -10.68 -9.01
CA GLY A 6 -9.07 -11.95 -9.44
C GLY A 6 -9.13 -13.07 -8.40
N PRO A 7 -8.39 -14.17 -8.62
CA PRO A 7 -8.57 -15.44 -7.88
C PRO A 7 -8.20 -15.40 -6.39
N LEU A 8 -7.63 -14.29 -5.91
CA LEU A 8 -7.22 -14.07 -4.52
C LEU A 8 -8.04 -12.98 -3.82
N ALA A 9 -9.08 -12.43 -4.46
CA ALA A 9 -9.87 -11.33 -3.91
C ALA A 9 -10.68 -11.72 -2.65
N ASP A 10 -11.07 -12.99 -2.51
CA ASP A 10 -11.85 -13.49 -1.36
C ASP A 10 -10.98 -13.93 -0.17
N VAL A 11 -9.65 -13.85 -0.30
CA VAL A 11 -8.72 -14.16 0.79
C VAL A 11 -8.33 -12.83 1.43
N ASP A 12 -8.45 -12.70 2.76
CA ASP A 12 -8.01 -11.54 3.55
C ASP A 12 -6.47 -11.38 3.53
N LEU A 13 -5.88 -11.35 2.33
CA LEU A 13 -4.46 -11.46 2.06
C LEU A 13 -4.03 -10.25 1.24
N LEU A 14 -3.50 -9.24 1.95
CA LEU A 14 -3.03 -8.00 1.34
C LEU A 14 -1.62 -8.19 0.76
N ILE A 15 -1.56 -8.61 -0.50
CA ILE A 15 -0.32 -8.82 -1.26
C ILE A 15 -0.28 -7.88 -2.47
N ASP A 16 0.92 -7.38 -2.78
CA ASP A 16 1.16 -6.61 -3.99
C ASP A 16 1.19 -7.53 -5.24
N PRO A 17 0.50 -7.19 -6.34
CA PRO A 17 0.49 -7.89 -7.62
C PRO A 17 1.85 -8.23 -8.16
N GLU A 18 2.85 -7.35 -7.98
CA GLU A 18 4.22 -7.63 -8.42
C GLU A 18 4.85 -8.80 -7.65
N GLY A 19 4.34 -9.08 -6.44
CA GLY A 19 4.75 -10.21 -5.62
C GLY A 19 4.15 -11.54 -6.07
N VAL A 20 3.21 -11.56 -7.02
CA VAL A 20 2.49 -12.77 -7.42
C VAL A 20 2.84 -13.15 -8.84
N SER A 21 3.47 -14.32 -9.00
CA SER A 21 3.65 -14.95 -10.30
C SER A 21 2.49 -15.89 -10.57
N LEU A 22 1.79 -15.66 -11.68
CA LEU A 22 0.72 -16.49 -12.20
C LEU A 22 1.32 -17.61 -13.06
N GLY A 23 0.84 -18.84 -12.87
CA GLY A 23 1.19 -19.99 -13.72
C GLY A 23 0.39 -19.99 -15.03
N GLU A 24 0.64 -20.99 -15.89
CA GLU A 24 0.02 -21.10 -17.23
C GLU A 24 -1.51 -21.17 -17.22
N THR A 25 -2.11 -21.59 -16.11
CA THR A 25 -3.56 -21.68 -15.90
C THR A 25 -4.18 -20.38 -15.37
N GLY A 26 -3.39 -19.31 -15.19
CA GLY A 26 -3.83 -18.06 -14.58
C GLY A 26 -4.02 -18.12 -13.07
N GLN A 27 -3.64 -19.24 -12.43
CA GLN A 27 -3.65 -19.36 -10.98
C GLN A 27 -2.33 -18.88 -10.36
N PRO A 28 -2.37 -18.32 -9.15
CA PRO A 28 -1.16 -17.89 -8.44
C PRO A 28 -0.32 -19.11 -8.06
N GLU A 29 0.84 -19.27 -8.70
CA GLU A 29 1.72 -20.42 -8.48
C GLU A 29 2.79 -20.12 -7.43
N LYS A 30 3.28 -18.88 -7.40
CA LYS A 30 4.36 -18.50 -6.50
C LYS A 30 4.23 -17.07 -6.00
N LEU A 31 4.47 -16.92 -4.70
CA LEU A 31 4.57 -15.65 -4.02
C LEU A 31 6.06 -15.29 -3.84
N SER A 32 6.39 -14.05 -4.14
CA SER A 32 7.69 -13.46 -3.94
C SER A 32 7.57 -12.27 -2.99
N PHE A 33 8.52 -12.18 -2.06
CA PHE A 33 8.56 -11.13 -1.06
C PHE A 33 9.90 -10.41 -1.15
N CYS A 34 9.89 -9.10 -0.95
CA CYS A 34 11.14 -8.38 -0.74
C CYS A 34 11.81 -8.88 0.56
N LYS A 35 13.15 -8.76 0.63
CA LYS A 35 13.95 -9.19 1.78
C LYS A 35 13.41 -8.72 3.14
N PRO A 36 12.99 -7.44 3.34
CA PRO A 36 12.48 -7.00 4.64
C PRO A 36 11.12 -7.59 5.00
N CYS A 37 10.23 -7.80 4.02
CA CYS A 37 8.96 -8.48 4.27
C CYS A 37 9.21 -9.95 4.62
N TYR A 38 10.08 -10.63 3.87
CA TYR A 38 10.41 -12.03 4.12
C TYR A 38 11.04 -12.25 5.50
N SER A 39 11.98 -11.38 5.91
CA SER A 39 12.64 -11.49 7.22
C SER A 39 11.67 -11.25 8.38
N ALA A 40 10.75 -10.29 8.26
CA ALA A 40 9.72 -10.03 9.27
C ALA A 40 8.70 -11.17 9.37
N ILE A 41 8.20 -11.66 8.23
CA ILE A 41 7.25 -12.79 8.17
C ILE A 41 7.87 -14.06 8.78
N ARG A 42 9.14 -14.36 8.48
CA ARG A 42 9.86 -15.49 9.08
C ARG A 42 9.91 -15.42 10.61
N LEU A 43 9.83 -14.23 11.18
CA LEU A 43 9.82 -13.99 12.63
C LEU A 43 8.40 -13.83 13.20
N ASN A 44 7.34 -14.13 12.42
CA ASN A 44 5.94 -13.85 12.76
C ASN A 44 5.69 -12.39 13.17
N LYS A 45 6.39 -11.45 12.52
CA LYS A 45 6.21 -10.01 12.72
C LYS A 45 5.58 -9.37 11.49
N LEU A 46 4.72 -8.39 11.73
CA LEU A 46 4.17 -7.55 10.67
C LEU A 46 5.28 -6.66 10.09
N PRO A 47 5.56 -6.71 8.77
CA PRO A 47 6.53 -5.81 8.18
C PRO A 47 6.06 -4.36 8.30
N PRO A 48 6.94 -3.42 8.68
CA PRO A 48 6.55 -2.04 9.00
C PRO A 48 5.99 -1.26 7.80
N LEU A 49 6.32 -1.68 6.58
CA LEU A 49 5.84 -1.10 5.32
C LEU A 49 4.94 -2.07 4.52
N SER A 50 4.42 -3.13 5.15
CA SER A 50 3.49 -4.05 4.49
C SER A 50 2.14 -3.39 4.22
N LEU A 51 1.41 -3.81 3.18
CA LEU A 51 0.05 -3.32 2.92
C LEU A 51 -0.91 -3.53 4.12
N ALA A 52 -0.67 -4.58 4.90
CA ALA A 52 -1.44 -4.91 6.10
C ALA A 52 -1.27 -3.93 7.28
N ASN A 53 -0.34 -2.98 7.21
CA ASN A 53 -0.21 -1.93 8.23
C ASN A 53 -1.24 -0.78 8.07
N GLY A 54 -2.09 -0.80 7.04
CA GLY A 54 -3.08 0.25 6.78
C GLY A 54 -2.49 1.61 6.37
N ASN A 55 -1.21 1.66 6.01
CA ASN A 55 -0.51 2.88 5.59
C ASN A 55 -0.57 3.11 4.08
N PHE A 56 -1.09 2.15 3.31
CA PHE A 56 -1.26 2.29 1.86
C PHE A 56 -2.61 2.92 1.56
N PHE A 57 -2.60 4.15 1.06
CA PHE A 57 -3.82 4.92 0.74
C PHE A 57 -4.26 4.79 -0.73
N GLY A 58 -3.51 4.04 -1.56
CA GLY A 58 -3.79 3.95 -2.99
C GLY A 58 -3.49 5.25 -3.75
N PRO A 59 -3.90 5.34 -5.03
CA PRO A 59 -3.80 6.57 -5.79
C PRO A 59 -4.73 7.66 -5.22
N VAL A 60 -4.29 8.91 -5.30
CA VAL A 60 -5.11 10.07 -4.94
C VAL A 60 -6.28 10.17 -5.93
N SER A 61 -7.51 10.21 -5.42
CA SER A 61 -8.71 10.35 -6.25
C SER A 61 -8.72 11.69 -6.98
N ASP A 62 -9.36 11.77 -8.15
CA ASP A 62 -9.37 12.99 -8.97
C ASP A 62 -9.88 14.21 -8.21
N ALA A 63 -10.86 14.01 -7.32
CA ALA A 63 -11.41 15.06 -6.46
C ALA A 63 -10.39 15.66 -5.47
N LEU A 64 -9.28 14.97 -5.20
CA LEU A 64 -8.25 15.37 -4.24
C LEU A 64 -6.96 15.84 -4.92
N LYS A 65 -6.88 15.86 -6.26
CA LYS A 65 -5.65 16.21 -7.01
C LYS A 65 -5.31 17.70 -7.00
N ASP A 66 -6.32 18.56 -6.92
CA ASP A 66 -6.17 20.03 -7.05
C ASP A 66 -6.31 20.77 -5.71
N LEU A 67 -6.15 20.07 -4.59
CA LEU A 67 -6.25 20.69 -3.27
C LEU A 67 -5.04 21.58 -3.01
N THR A 68 -5.30 22.77 -2.50
CA THR A 68 -4.28 23.63 -1.91
C THR A 68 -3.69 22.98 -0.66
N MET A 69 -2.46 23.38 -0.29
CA MET A 69 -1.80 22.90 0.94
C MET A 69 -2.69 23.05 2.18
N ILE A 70 -3.54 24.09 2.22
CA ILE A 70 -4.49 24.35 3.30
C ILE A 70 -5.60 23.30 3.27
N GLU A 71 -6.24 23.07 2.13
CA GLU A 71 -7.34 22.11 2.00
C GLU A 71 -6.88 20.67 2.27
N GLU A 72 -5.71 20.27 1.77
CA GLU A 72 -5.11 18.97 2.11
C GLU A 72 -4.93 18.81 3.62
N SER A 73 -4.49 19.88 4.30
CA SER A 73 -4.25 19.86 5.76
C SER A 73 -5.53 19.78 6.57
N MET A 74 -6.67 20.22 6.01
CA MET A 74 -7.99 20.12 6.67
C MET A 74 -8.57 18.70 6.64
N ILE A 75 -8.22 17.90 5.62
CA ILE A 75 -8.76 16.55 5.42
C ILE A 75 -7.76 15.43 5.75
N ALA A 76 -6.46 15.74 5.84
CA ALA A 76 -5.45 14.75 6.13
C ALA A 76 -5.68 14.15 7.52
N CYS A 77 -5.93 12.84 7.59
CA CYS A 77 -5.95 12.09 8.84
C CYS A 77 -4.64 12.35 9.60
N CYS A 78 -4.75 12.98 10.77
CA CYS A 78 -3.67 13.53 11.59
C CYS A 78 -2.40 12.67 11.59
N ARG A 79 -1.48 12.94 10.68
CA ARG A 79 -0.08 12.51 10.76
C ARG A 79 0.74 13.78 10.81
N ALA A 80 1.69 13.85 11.73
CA ALA A 80 2.58 14.99 11.85
C ALA A 80 3.35 15.16 10.52
N LYS A 81 2.93 16.14 9.72
CA LYS A 81 3.66 16.63 8.55
C LYS A 81 4.36 17.92 8.98
N PHE A 82 5.67 18.00 8.79
CA PHE A 82 6.41 19.25 8.93
C PHE A 82 6.56 19.86 7.53
N TRP A 83 6.23 21.14 7.39
CA TRP A 83 6.36 21.88 6.15
C TRP A 83 7.22 23.12 6.40
N VAL A 84 8.15 23.41 5.48
CA VAL A 84 8.95 24.64 5.49
C VAL A 84 8.54 25.44 4.26
N ALA A 85 7.75 26.48 4.47
CA ALA A 85 7.34 27.41 3.41
C ALA A 85 8.24 28.65 3.43
N LYS A 86 8.74 29.06 2.26
CA LYS A 86 9.43 30.34 2.07
C LYS A 86 8.41 31.34 1.55
N LEU A 87 8.12 32.36 2.34
CA LEU A 87 7.33 33.51 1.89
C LEU A 87 8.29 34.48 1.18
N THR A 88 8.00 34.76 -0.10
CA THR A 88 8.63 35.82 -0.89
C THR A 88 7.98 37.16 -0.63
#